data_AF-A0A7C1XRQ6-F1
#
_entry.id   AF-A0A7C1XRQ6-F1
#
_cell.length_a   1.000
_cell.length_b   1.000
_cell.length_c   1.000
_cell.angle_alpha   90.00
_cell.angle_beta   90.00
_cell.angle_gamma   90.00
#
_symmetry.space_group_name_H-M   'P 1'
#
loop_
_entity.id
_entity.type
_entity.pdbx_description
1 polymer ?
#
loop_
_entity_poly.entity_id
_entity_poly.type
_entity_poly.pdbx_seq_one_letter_code
_entity_poly.pdbx_strand_id
1 'polypeptide(L)'
;MDVILPGGLWESGQRQRRARFRALDGRVELELAEAVAAAANVPDAVTRLLAAALERLGDGQPTPERVASLCVADRKQLMRLLDARLGGESRWHSARCRKCDAPFDFPLRLSSLPVGEAGEGYPFARVCHAQAEWILRLPNGADQAAVADIEALPRARAVLLGRILVEGPPDSVPHRIEDEAFWSRIETALEAVAPALIER
;
A
#
# COMPACT_ATOMS: atom_id res chain seq x y z
N MET A 1 -2.91 -20.40 0.69
CA MET A 1 -3.17 -19.81 -0.65
C MET A 1 -1.99 -18.94 -0.99
N ASP A 2 -1.33 -19.23 -2.10
CA ASP A 2 -0.21 -18.42 -2.58
C ASP A 2 -0.72 -17.21 -3.36
N VAL A 3 -0.06 -16.08 -3.16
CA VAL A 3 -0.39 -14.76 -3.73
C VAL A 3 0.88 -14.19 -4.34
N ILE A 4 0.71 -13.55 -5.51
CA ILE A 4 1.75 -12.74 -6.13
C ILE A 4 1.45 -11.28 -5.85
N LEU A 5 2.37 -10.63 -5.13
CA LEU A 5 2.38 -9.21 -4.88
C LEU A 5 2.78 -8.47 -6.17
N PRO A 6 2.02 -7.45 -6.60
CA PRO A 6 2.31 -6.71 -7.81
C PRO A 6 3.55 -5.82 -7.64
N GLY A 7 3.80 -5.30 -6.44
CA GLY A 7 5.03 -4.64 -6.03
C GLY A 7 6.02 -5.66 -5.49
N GLY A 8 5.71 -6.31 -4.39
CA GLY A 8 6.62 -7.18 -3.67
C GLY A 8 7.55 -6.43 -2.72
N LEU A 9 8.06 -7.15 -1.73
CA LEU A 9 8.98 -6.66 -0.72
C LEU A 9 10.40 -6.57 -1.29
N TRP A 10 11.08 -5.45 -1.11
CA TRP A 10 12.52 -5.34 -1.39
C TRP A 10 13.32 -5.55 -0.11
N GLU A 11 14.19 -6.57 -0.10
CA GLU A 11 15.01 -6.92 1.05
C GLU A 11 16.36 -7.44 0.52
N SER A 12 17.47 -6.92 1.07
CA SER A 12 18.84 -7.32 0.67
C SER A 12 19.10 -7.26 -0.85
N GLY A 13 18.56 -6.24 -1.52
CA GLY A 13 18.70 -6.06 -2.98
C GLY A 13 17.87 -7.04 -3.83
N GLN A 14 17.01 -7.85 -3.21
CA GLN A 14 16.15 -8.80 -3.90
C GLN A 14 14.67 -8.43 -3.76
N ARG A 15 13.92 -8.65 -4.84
CA ARG A 15 12.48 -8.41 -4.90
C ARG A 15 11.70 -9.69 -4.64
N GLN A 16 11.04 -9.75 -3.50
CA GLN A 16 10.27 -10.87 -2.98
C GLN A 16 8.77 -10.65 -3.25
N ARG A 17 8.23 -11.34 -4.27
CA ARG A 17 6.84 -11.15 -4.73
C ARG A 17 5.85 -12.18 -4.18
N ARG A 18 6.31 -13.26 -3.57
CA ARG A 18 5.42 -14.33 -3.09
C ARG A 18 4.94 -14.01 -1.68
N ALA A 19 3.67 -14.21 -1.42
CA ALA A 19 3.11 -14.24 -0.07
C ALA A 19 2.16 -15.43 0.05
N ARG A 20 2.00 -15.94 1.27
CA ARG A 20 1.07 -17.03 1.53
C ARG A 20 0.28 -16.74 2.78
N PHE A 21 -1.04 -16.85 2.67
CA PHE A 21 -1.90 -16.77 3.85
C PHE A 21 -2.00 -18.10 4.59
N ARG A 22 -2.16 -18.01 5.91
CA ARG A 22 -2.57 -19.13 6.77
C ARG A 22 -3.95 -19.65 6.35
N ALA A 23 -4.23 -20.91 6.66
CA ALA A 23 -5.60 -21.41 6.64
C ALA A 23 -6.41 -20.64 7.68
N LEU A 24 -7.64 -20.24 7.34
CA LEU A 24 -8.51 -19.60 8.31
C LEU A 24 -9.12 -20.68 9.20
N ASP A 25 -8.97 -20.50 10.49
CA ASP A 25 -9.61 -21.26 11.55
C ASP A 25 -9.97 -20.29 12.69
N GLY A 26 -10.71 -20.77 13.69
CA GLY A 26 -11.14 -19.92 14.80
C GLY A 26 -9.98 -19.33 15.62
N ARG A 27 -8.79 -19.95 15.59
CA ARG A 27 -7.60 -19.41 16.25
C ARG A 27 -7.05 -18.23 15.47
N VAL A 28 -6.93 -18.34 14.14
CA VAL A 28 -6.52 -17.23 13.28
C VAL A 28 -7.50 -16.08 13.39
N GLU A 29 -8.81 -16.35 13.38
CA GLU A 29 -9.84 -15.30 13.52
C GLU A 29 -9.72 -14.55 14.86
N LEU A 30 -9.46 -15.26 15.95
CA LEU A 30 -9.20 -14.66 17.26
C LEU A 30 -7.94 -13.79 17.25
N GLU A 31 -6.83 -14.31 16.71
CA GLU A 31 -5.57 -13.56 16.59
C GLU A 31 -5.73 -12.29 15.74
N LEU A 32 -6.56 -12.31 14.70
CA LEU A 32 -6.88 -11.12 13.89
C LEU A 32 -7.71 -10.09 14.68
N ALA A 33 -8.69 -10.53 15.46
CA ALA A 33 -9.49 -9.65 16.29
C ALA A 33 -8.64 -8.95 17.37
N GLU A 34 -7.75 -9.71 18.03
CA GLU A 34 -6.80 -9.19 19.02
C GLU A 34 -5.80 -8.21 18.39
N ALA A 35 -5.31 -8.51 17.18
CA ALA A 35 -4.41 -7.64 16.44
C ALA A 35 -5.01 -6.26 16.16
N VAL A 36 -6.32 -6.18 15.83
CA VAL A 36 -7.02 -4.90 15.65
C VAL A 36 -7.22 -4.18 16.96
N ALA A 37 -7.66 -4.89 18.01
CA ALA A 37 -7.93 -4.30 19.32
C ALA A 37 -6.68 -3.68 19.96
N ALA A 38 -5.50 -4.25 19.69
CA ALA A 38 -4.23 -3.78 20.21
C ALA A 38 -3.55 -2.68 19.36
N ALA A 39 -4.15 -2.27 18.24
CA ALA A 39 -3.52 -1.34 17.31
C ALA A 39 -3.64 0.11 17.78
N ALA A 40 -2.57 0.89 17.61
CA ALA A 40 -2.56 2.31 17.97
C ALA A 40 -3.34 3.18 16.97
N ASN A 41 -3.24 2.85 15.68
CA ASN A 41 -3.89 3.57 14.58
C ASN A 41 -4.15 2.61 13.40
N VAL A 42 -4.82 3.12 12.35
CA VAL A 42 -5.23 2.28 11.20
C VAL A 42 -4.03 1.64 10.47
N PRO A 43 -2.93 2.36 10.15
CA PRO A 43 -1.76 1.72 9.55
C PRO A 43 -1.14 0.61 10.40
N ASP A 44 -1.08 0.79 11.73
CA ASP A 44 -0.63 -0.25 12.67
C ASP A 44 -1.58 -1.45 12.66
N ALA A 45 -2.89 -1.24 12.67
CA ALA A 45 -3.89 -2.30 12.58
C ALA A 45 -3.71 -3.14 11.31
N VAL A 46 -3.50 -2.51 10.15
CA VAL A 46 -3.24 -3.20 8.89
C VAL A 46 -1.95 -4.02 8.98
N THR A 47 -0.89 -3.47 9.58
CA THR A 47 0.38 -4.20 9.74
C THR A 47 0.21 -5.43 10.62
N ARG A 48 -0.45 -5.29 11.77
CA ARG A 48 -0.68 -6.39 12.71
C ARG A 48 -1.58 -7.47 12.11
N LEU A 49 -2.67 -7.07 11.46
CA LEU A 49 -3.58 -7.99 10.76
C LEU A 49 -2.84 -8.81 9.71
N LEU A 50 -2.07 -8.16 8.84
CA LEU A 50 -1.35 -8.85 7.78
C LEU A 50 -0.24 -9.75 8.34
N ALA A 51 0.46 -9.32 9.40
CA ALA A 51 1.47 -10.14 10.07
C ALA A 51 0.84 -11.42 10.70
N ALA A 52 -0.35 -11.30 11.28
CA ALA A 52 -1.09 -12.43 11.84
C ALA A 52 -1.71 -13.33 10.75
N ALA A 53 -2.20 -12.76 9.65
CA ALA A 53 -2.90 -13.49 8.59
C ALA A 53 -1.94 -14.28 7.67
N LEU A 54 -0.73 -13.77 7.46
CA LEU A 54 0.25 -14.38 6.59
C LEU A 54 0.98 -15.54 7.28
N GLU A 55 1.22 -16.60 6.52
CA GLU A 55 2.11 -17.71 6.88
C GLU A 55 3.54 -17.42 6.39
N ARG A 56 3.67 -16.72 5.25
CA ARG A 56 4.96 -16.43 4.62
C ARG A 56 4.92 -15.14 3.81
N LEU A 57 6.05 -14.42 3.82
CA LEU A 57 6.32 -13.27 2.95
C LEU A 57 7.71 -13.41 2.33
N GLY A 58 7.77 -13.59 1.01
CA GLY A 58 8.96 -14.03 0.30
C GLY A 58 9.43 -15.39 0.81
N ASP A 59 10.71 -15.46 1.17
CA ASP A 59 11.34 -16.65 1.75
C ASP A 59 11.32 -16.66 3.29
N GLY A 60 10.74 -15.64 3.93
CA GLY A 60 10.79 -15.45 5.39
C GLY A 60 9.43 -15.32 6.07
N GLN A 61 9.46 -15.19 7.40
CA GLN A 61 8.28 -14.97 8.24
C GLN A 61 7.71 -13.55 8.05
N PRO A 62 6.38 -13.37 8.08
CA PRO A 62 5.74 -12.07 7.89
C PRO A 62 5.73 -11.26 9.20
N THR A 63 6.90 -10.85 9.69
CA THR A 63 6.98 -10.03 10.91
C THR A 63 6.32 -8.65 10.69
N PRO A 64 5.87 -7.97 11.76
CA PRO A 64 5.30 -6.62 11.64
C PRO A 64 6.20 -5.65 10.87
N GLU A 65 7.53 -5.72 11.06
CA GLU A 65 8.50 -4.86 10.40
C GLU A 65 8.54 -5.12 8.88
N ARG A 66 8.55 -6.40 8.47
CA ARG A 66 8.56 -6.79 7.06
C ARG A 66 7.24 -6.42 6.37
N VAL A 67 6.12 -6.61 7.06
CA VAL A 67 4.79 -6.22 6.58
C VAL A 67 4.64 -4.69 6.49
N ALA A 68 5.19 -3.95 7.45
CA ALA A 68 5.25 -2.48 7.41
C ALA A 68 6.12 -1.96 6.25
N SER A 69 7.08 -2.78 5.80
CA SER A 69 7.97 -2.44 4.69
C SER A 69 7.36 -2.67 3.30
N LEU A 70 6.20 -3.33 3.21
CA LEU A 70 5.45 -3.47 1.96
C LEU A 70 4.92 -2.11 1.50
N CYS A 71 4.96 -1.88 0.19
CA CYS A 71 4.36 -0.69 -0.40
C CYS A 71 2.85 -0.64 -0.12
N VAL A 72 2.27 0.56 -0.14
CA VAL A 72 0.85 0.75 0.18
C VAL A 72 -0.07 -0.09 -0.74
N ALA A 73 0.28 -0.22 -2.02
CA ALA A 73 -0.51 -0.99 -2.97
C ALA A 73 -0.53 -2.50 -2.62
N ASP A 74 0.61 -3.11 -2.31
CA ASP A 74 0.65 -4.52 -1.90
C ASP A 74 -0.17 -4.77 -0.63
N ARG A 75 -0.07 -3.86 0.34
CA ARG A 75 -0.86 -3.94 1.58
C ARG A 75 -2.36 -3.89 1.30
N LYS A 76 -2.80 -2.96 0.44
CA LYS A 76 -4.21 -2.86 0.00
C LYS A 76 -4.67 -4.14 -0.71
N GLN A 77 -3.84 -4.71 -1.59
CA GLN A 77 -4.16 -5.97 -2.28
C GLN A 77 -4.32 -7.12 -1.27
N LEU A 78 -3.37 -7.27 -0.34
CA LEU A 78 -3.43 -8.30 0.69
C LEU A 78 -4.66 -8.13 1.59
N MET A 79 -4.98 -6.90 2.00
CA MET A 79 -6.18 -6.62 2.79
C MET A 79 -7.46 -6.99 2.02
N ARG A 80 -7.53 -6.69 0.71
CA ARG A 80 -8.65 -7.09 -0.15
C ARG A 80 -8.80 -8.61 -0.23
N LEU A 81 -7.69 -9.33 -0.36
CA LEU A 81 -7.68 -10.79 -0.38
C LEU A 81 -8.02 -11.39 1.00
N LEU A 82 -7.64 -10.72 2.10
CA LEU A 82 -8.03 -11.13 3.44
C LEU A 82 -9.54 -10.94 3.67
N ASP A 83 -10.09 -9.78 3.31
CA ASP A 83 -11.54 -9.49 3.38
C ASP A 83 -12.36 -10.54 2.62
N ALA A 84 -11.94 -10.88 1.40
CA ALA A 84 -12.51 -11.96 0.60
C ALA A 84 -12.61 -13.29 1.36
N ARG A 85 -11.54 -13.67 2.07
CA ARG A 85 -11.47 -14.93 2.82
C ARG A 85 -12.30 -14.92 4.10
N LEU A 86 -12.51 -13.75 4.68
CA LEU A 86 -13.42 -13.53 5.83
C LEU A 86 -14.90 -13.41 5.42
N GLY A 87 -15.23 -13.74 4.17
CA GLY A 87 -16.60 -13.73 3.64
C GLY A 87 -17.00 -12.46 2.89
N GLY A 88 -16.10 -11.49 2.74
CA GLY A 88 -16.32 -10.24 2.01
C GLY A 88 -16.20 -10.34 0.47
N GLU A 89 -16.08 -11.56 -0.07
CA GLU A 89 -15.71 -11.85 -1.46
C GLU A 89 -16.62 -11.20 -2.50
N SER A 90 -17.94 -11.30 -2.32
CA SER A 90 -18.94 -10.82 -3.26
C SER A 90 -19.72 -9.68 -2.64
N ARG A 91 -19.68 -8.50 -3.27
CA ARG A 91 -20.53 -7.37 -2.89
C ARG A 91 -21.47 -7.03 -4.04
N TRP A 92 -22.72 -6.74 -3.71
CA TRP A 92 -23.71 -6.26 -4.67
C TRP A 92 -23.52 -4.77 -4.90
N HIS A 93 -23.48 -4.38 -6.17
CA HIS A 93 -23.40 -2.99 -6.61
C HIS A 93 -24.59 -2.66 -7.49
N SER A 94 -25.08 -1.44 -7.37
CA SER A 94 -26.14 -0.90 -8.22
C SER A 94 -25.56 0.13 -9.17
N ALA A 95 -25.96 0.08 -10.44
CA ALA A 95 -25.60 1.07 -11.43
C ALA A 95 -26.80 1.39 -12.34
N ARG A 96 -26.66 2.44 -13.14
CA ARG A 96 -27.63 2.82 -14.17
C ARG A 96 -27.04 2.63 -15.55
N CYS A 97 -27.83 2.06 -16.45
CA CYS A 97 -27.40 1.88 -17.83
C CYS A 97 -27.21 3.24 -18.50
N ARG A 98 -26.02 3.52 -19.04
CA ARG A 98 -25.73 4.79 -19.74
C ARG A 98 -26.60 5.02 -20.99
N LYS A 99 -27.27 4.00 -21.52
CA LYS A 99 -28.12 4.08 -22.72
C LYS A 99 -29.60 4.32 -22.42
N CYS A 100 -30.16 3.64 -21.43
CA CYS A 100 -31.61 3.65 -21.14
C CYS A 100 -31.95 4.06 -19.71
N ASP A 101 -30.96 4.36 -18.87
CA ASP A 101 -31.11 4.82 -17.49
C ASP A 101 -31.80 3.83 -16.52
N ALA A 102 -32.05 2.59 -17.00
CA ALA A 102 -32.59 1.53 -16.16
C ALA A 102 -31.58 1.15 -15.05
N PRO A 103 -32.04 1.02 -13.78
CA PRO A 103 -31.21 0.50 -12.71
C PRO A 103 -30.95 -0.99 -12.89
N PHE A 104 -29.77 -1.45 -12.52
CA PHE A 104 -29.44 -2.86 -12.47
C PHE A 104 -28.44 -3.13 -11.35
N ASP A 105 -28.49 -4.35 -10.81
CA ASP A 105 -27.57 -4.83 -9.79
C ASP A 105 -26.65 -5.89 -10.37
N PHE A 106 -25.40 -5.88 -9.93
CA PHE A 106 -24.43 -6.90 -10.30
C PHE A 106 -23.52 -7.25 -9.12
N PRO A 107 -23.13 -8.53 -8.98
CA PRO A 107 -22.15 -8.94 -7.99
C PRO A 107 -20.74 -8.61 -8.50
N LEU A 108 -19.92 -8.00 -7.65
CA LEU A 108 -18.50 -7.81 -7.92
C LEU A 108 -17.68 -8.66 -6.96
N ARG A 109 -16.83 -9.52 -7.54
CA ARG A 109 -15.82 -10.29 -6.79
C ARG A 109 -14.57 -9.44 -6.63
N LEU A 110 -14.28 -9.01 -5.40
CA LEU A 110 -13.17 -8.09 -5.15
C LEU A 110 -11.82 -8.75 -5.35
N SER A 111 -11.73 -10.05 -5.04
CA SER A 111 -10.50 -10.82 -5.24
C SER A 111 -10.10 -10.92 -6.71
N SER A 112 -11.08 -10.88 -7.63
CA SER A 112 -10.85 -10.96 -9.08
C SER A 112 -10.63 -9.62 -9.76
N LEU A 113 -10.65 -8.50 -9.02
CA LEU A 113 -10.37 -7.20 -9.61
C LEU A 113 -8.92 -7.15 -10.13
N PRO A 114 -8.70 -6.71 -11.38
CA PRO A 114 -7.37 -6.57 -11.95
C PRO A 114 -6.44 -5.76 -11.07
N VAL A 115 -5.16 -6.15 -11.10
CA VAL A 115 -4.07 -5.48 -10.41
C VAL A 115 -2.98 -5.26 -11.44
N GLY A 116 -2.57 -4.00 -11.62
CA GLY A 116 -1.42 -3.65 -12.45
C GLY A 116 -0.13 -3.99 -11.71
N GLU A 117 0.84 -4.54 -12.43
CA GLU A 117 2.18 -4.73 -11.89
C GLU A 117 2.87 -3.39 -11.60
N ALA A 118 3.88 -3.40 -10.75
CA ALA A 118 4.71 -2.22 -10.56
C ALA A 118 5.38 -1.77 -11.87
N GLY A 119 5.47 -0.45 -12.04
CA GLY A 119 6.12 0.15 -13.19
C GLY A 119 7.64 -0.03 -13.21
N GLU A 120 8.25 0.45 -14.28
CA GLU A 120 9.70 0.49 -14.41
C GLU A 120 10.34 1.33 -13.29
N GLY A 121 11.47 0.88 -12.76
CA GLY A 121 12.17 1.58 -11.67
C GLY A 121 11.71 1.22 -10.26
N TYR A 122 10.66 0.41 -10.09
CA TYR A 122 10.19 -0.04 -8.76
C TYR A 122 11.34 -0.59 -7.90
N PRO A 123 11.50 -0.12 -6.64
CA PRO A 123 10.54 0.67 -5.86
C PRO A 123 10.84 2.17 -5.85
N PHE A 124 11.65 2.68 -6.78
CA PHE A 124 12.13 4.05 -6.81
C PHE A 124 11.51 4.88 -7.94
N ALA A 125 11.06 6.07 -7.60
CA ALA A 125 10.66 7.11 -8.53
C ALA A 125 11.77 8.16 -8.66
N ARG A 126 11.96 8.68 -9.88
CA ARG A 126 12.89 9.77 -10.17
C ARG A 126 12.11 11.01 -10.56
N VAL A 127 12.45 12.14 -9.95
CA VAL A 127 11.81 13.44 -10.19
C VAL A 127 12.89 14.47 -10.50
N CYS A 128 12.77 15.15 -11.63
CA CYS A 128 13.59 16.32 -11.94
C CYS A 128 12.85 17.60 -11.53
N HIS A 129 13.47 18.40 -10.66
CA HIS A 129 12.94 19.67 -10.21
C HIS A 129 14.06 20.68 -9.97
N ALA A 130 13.89 21.92 -10.45
CA ALA A 130 14.90 22.98 -10.36
C ALA A 130 16.31 22.53 -10.82
N GLN A 131 16.37 21.75 -11.90
CA GLN A 131 17.61 21.17 -12.47
C GLN A 131 18.34 20.16 -11.55
N ALA A 132 17.73 19.75 -10.45
CA ALA A 132 18.21 18.67 -9.59
C ALA A 132 17.36 17.40 -9.77
N GLU A 133 18.01 16.24 -9.66
CA GLU A 133 17.35 14.94 -9.61
C GLU A 133 17.07 14.54 -8.16
N TRP A 134 15.89 13.97 -7.95
CA TRP A 134 15.42 13.44 -6.68
C TRP A 134 15.03 11.97 -6.86
N ILE A 135 15.58 11.10 -6.02
CA ILE A 135 15.25 9.68 -5.98
C ILE A 135 14.44 9.42 -4.72
N LEU A 136 13.21 8.95 -4.91
CA LEU A 136 12.24 8.69 -3.85
C LEU A 136 11.88 7.22 -3.89
N ARG A 137 11.83 6.55 -2.74
CA ARG A 137 11.20 5.22 -2.66
C ARG A 137 9.69 5.37 -2.54
N LEU A 138 8.94 4.36 -2.97
CA LEU A 138 7.51 4.31 -2.70
C LEU A 138 7.23 4.32 -1.19
N PRO A 139 6.18 5.06 -0.75
CA PRO A 139 5.69 4.97 0.60
C PRO A 139 5.30 3.53 0.98
N ASN A 140 5.58 3.17 2.22
CA ASN A 140 5.22 1.87 2.80
C ASN A 140 4.34 2.04 4.06
N GLY A 141 3.97 0.92 4.68
CA GLY A 141 3.17 0.93 5.91
C GLY A 141 3.84 1.67 7.07
N ALA A 142 5.17 1.61 7.19
CA ALA A 142 5.89 2.34 8.24
C ALA A 142 5.81 3.87 8.03
N ASP A 143 5.78 4.34 6.79
CA ASP A 143 5.57 5.76 6.49
C ASP A 143 4.16 6.22 6.81
N GLN A 144 3.15 5.40 6.46
CA GLN A 144 1.76 5.68 6.81
C GLN A 144 1.58 5.79 8.33
N ALA A 145 2.19 4.89 9.11
CA ALA A 145 2.15 4.95 10.56
C ALA A 145 2.83 6.21 11.12
N ALA A 146 3.96 6.62 10.53
CA ALA A 146 4.71 7.79 10.99
C ALA A 146 3.97 9.13 10.79
N VAL A 147 3.01 9.18 9.85
CA VAL A 147 2.21 10.39 9.57
C VAL A 147 0.75 10.28 10.02
N ALA A 148 0.34 9.13 10.59
CA ALA A 148 -1.06 8.84 10.91
C ALA A 148 -1.69 9.87 11.86
N ASP A 149 -0.91 10.33 12.83
CA ASP A 149 -1.39 11.22 13.91
C ASP A 149 -0.97 12.69 13.69
N ILE A 150 -0.52 13.04 12.47
CA ILE A 150 -0.13 14.41 12.11
C ILE A 150 -1.31 15.11 11.43
N GLU A 151 -2.03 15.95 12.16
CA GLU A 151 -3.20 16.68 11.64
C GLU A 151 -2.84 17.73 10.57
N ALA A 152 -1.71 18.42 10.75
CA ALA A 152 -1.30 19.50 9.84
C ALA A 152 -0.70 18.93 8.54
N LEU A 153 -1.45 19.02 7.44
CA LEU A 153 -1.05 18.48 6.13
C LEU A 153 0.35 18.91 5.67
N PRO A 154 0.78 20.19 5.77
CA PRO A 154 2.14 20.58 5.39
C PRO A 154 3.22 19.84 6.20
N ARG A 155 2.97 19.63 7.49
CA ARG A 155 3.87 18.86 8.37
C ARG A 155 3.88 17.38 8.00
N ALA A 156 2.72 16.79 7.73
CA ALA A 156 2.62 15.39 7.31
C ALA A 156 3.36 15.14 5.99
N ARG A 157 3.18 16.03 5.00
CA ARG A 157 3.90 16.02 3.72
C ARG A 157 5.42 16.11 3.92
N ALA A 158 5.90 17.06 4.73
CA ALA A 158 7.32 17.22 5.00
C ALA A 158 7.94 15.97 5.68
N VAL A 159 7.23 15.39 6.67
CA VAL A 159 7.66 14.16 7.33
C VAL A 159 7.68 12.99 6.34
N LEU A 160 6.64 12.82 5.53
CA LEU A 160 6.57 11.76 4.52
C LEU A 160 7.73 11.89 3.53
N LEU A 161 7.94 13.08 2.96
CA LEU A 161 9.03 13.33 2.01
C LEU A 161 10.39 13.03 2.61
N GLY A 162 10.67 13.46 3.84
CA GLY A 162 11.92 13.16 4.53
C GLY A 162 12.16 11.67 4.77
N ARG A 163 11.10 10.86 4.83
CA ARG A 163 11.22 9.39 4.99
C ARG A 163 11.41 8.66 3.67
N ILE A 164 10.82 9.16 2.59
CA ILE A 164 10.85 8.50 1.28
C ILE A 164 11.98 9.00 0.40
N LEU A 165 12.61 10.14 0.72
CA LEU A 165 13.79 10.63 0.03
C LEU A 165 14.97 9.68 0.22
N VAL A 166 15.54 9.22 -0.87
CA VAL A 166 16.73 8.36 -0.90
C VAL A 166 17.95 9.18 -1.30
N GLU A 167 17.83 9.94 -2.39
CA GLU A 167 18.87 10.84 -2.90
C GLU A 167 18.24 12.16 -3.38
N GLY A 168 18.92 13.27 -3.16
CA GLY A 168 18.47 14.60 -3.56
C GLY A 168 19.61 15.62 -3.51
N PRO A 169 19.37 16.87 -3.94
CA PRO A 169 20.41 17.90 -3.96
C PRO A 169 20.93 18.21 -2.55
N PRO A 170 22.21 18.57 -2.39
CA PRO A 170 22.72 19.10 -1.12
C PRO A 170 21.84 20.30 -0.71
N ASP A 171 21.40 20.33 0.55
CA ASP A 171 20.44 21.31 1.11
C ASP A 171 18.96 21.13 0.75
N SER A 172 18.58 19.97 0.19
CA SER A 172 17.18 19.54 0.08
C SER A 172 16.57 19.32 1.45
N VAL A 173 15.99 20.38 2.02
CA VAL A 173 15.33 20.32 3.31
C VAL A 173 13.82 20.13 3.10
N PRO A 174 13.23 18.95 3.40
CA PRO A 174 11.84 18.63 3.06
C PRO A 174 10.80 19.59 3.65
N HIS A 175 11.12 20.24 4.78
CA HIS A 175 10.21 21.12 5.51
C HIS A 175 10.12 22.54 4.94
N ARG A 176 10.76 22.84 3.81
CA ARG A 176 10.70 24.16 3.14
C ARG A 176 10.04 24.13 1.76
N ILE A 177 9.50 22.99 1.34
CA ILE A 177 8.98 22.84 -0.02
C ILE A 177 7.47 23.04 -0.04
N GLU A 178 7.07 24.28 -0.30
CA GLU A 178 5.65 24.69 -0.48
C GLU A 178 5.24 24.71 -1.97
N ASP A 179 6.13 24.30 -2.88
CA ASP A 179 5.85 24.28 -4.31
C ASP A 179 4.89 23.13 -4.68
N GLU A 180 3.62 23.45 -4.91
CA GLU A 180 2.61 22.49 -5.36
C GLU A 180 2.95 21.85 -6.71
N ALA A 181 3.68 22.54 -7.61
CA ALA A 181 4.11 21.94 -8.87
C ALA A 181 5.17 20.86 -8.65
N PHE A 182 5.98 20.97 -7.60
CA PHE A 182 6.88 19.91 -7.18
C PHE A 182 6.13 18.73 -6.57
N TRP A 183 5.16 18.98 -5.68
CA TRP A 183 4.33 17.91 -5.09
C TRP A 183 3.56 17.12 -6.16
N SER A 184 2.96 17.80 -7.14
CA SER A 184 2.28 17.14 -8.25
C SER A 184 3.22 16.24 -9.08
N ARG A 185 4.49 16.65 -9.27
CA ARG A 185 5.50 15.82 -9.96
C ARG A 185 5.88 14.60 -9.13
N ILE A 186 6.03 14.75 -7.81
CA ILE A 186 6.27 13.62 -6.91
C ILE A 186 5.13 12.63 -7.00
N GLU A 187 3.89 13.08 -6.84
CA GLU A 187 2.70 12.21 -6.89
C GLU A 187 2.63 11.45 -8.22
N THR A 188 2.80 12.16 -9.33
CA THR A 188 2.80 11.56 -10.69
C THR A 188 3.91 10.50 -10.84
N ALA A 189 5.12 10.80 -10.37
CA ALA A 189 6.25 9.89 -10.50
C ALA A 189 6.10 8.65 -9.59
N LEU A 190 5.57 8.82 -8.38
CA LEU A 190 5.27 7.71 -7.48
C LEU A 190 4.14 6.84 -8.07
N GLU A 191 3.08 7.44 -8.60
CA GLU A 191 1.97 6.71 -9.23
C GLU A 191 2.44 5.89 -10.44
N ALA A 192 3.33 6.43 -11.27
CA ALA A 192 3.87 5.73 -12.45
C ALA A 192 4.67 4.46 -12.10
N VAL A 193 5.26 4.40 -10.90
CA VAL A 193 6.07 3.26 -10.42
C VAL A 193 5.24 2.32 -9.53
N ALA A 194 4.22 2.83 -8.86
CA ALA A 194 3.37 2.06 -7.97
C ALA A 194 2.58 0.99 -8.72
N PRO A 195 2.35 -0.17 -8.10
CA PRO A 195 1.33 -1.09 -8.58
C PRO A 195 -0.05 -0.44 -8.63
N ALA A 196 -0.76 -0.61 -9.75
CA ALA A 196 -2.10 -0.08 -9.90
C ALA A 196 -3.14 -1.01 -9.27
N LEU A 197 -3.95 -0.47 -8.36
CA LEU A 197 -5.13 -1.15 -7.84
C LEU A 197 -6.37 -0.43 -8.31
N ILE A 198 -7.33 -1.18 -8.86
CA ILE A 198 -8.66 -0.64 -9.11
C ILE A 198 -9.35 -0.44 -7.76
N GLU A 199 -9.61 0.83 -7.45
CA GLU A 199 -10.45 1.25 -6.34
C GLU A 199 -11.91 1.38 -6.81
N ARG A 200 -12.85 1.31 -5.87
CA ARG A 200 -14.29 1.36 -6.16
C ARG A 200 -14.78 2.75 -6.52
#